data_AF-A0A965BWN0-F1
#
_entry.id   AF-A0A965BWN0-F1
#
_cell.length_a   1.000
_cell.length_b   1.000
_cell.length_c   1.000
_cell.angle_alpha   90.00
_cell.angle_beta   90.00
_cell.angle_gamma   90.00
#
_symmetry.space_group_name_H-M   'P 1'
#
loop_
_entity.id
_entity.type
_entity.pdbx_description
1 polymer ?
#
loop_
_entity_poly.entity_id
_entity_poly.type
_entity_poly.pdbx_seq_one_letter_code
_entity_poly.pdbx_strand_id
1 'polypeptide(L)' 'RRAGVVGRLRACEPANPWCEAQIGEYRGFIKRTDIWGVGTSEEVK' A
#
# COMPACT_ATOMS: atom_id res chain seq x y z
N ARG A 1 3.22 7.75 -15.92
CA ARG A 1 3.07 6.31 -15.57
C ARG A 1 4.45 5.67 -15.65
N ARG A 2 4.94 5.03 -14.60
CA ARG A 2 6.27 4.38 -14.61
C ARG A 2 6.09 2.91 -15.00
N ALA A 3 6.83 2.44 -16.00
CA ALA A 3 6.75 1.05 -16.45
C ALA A 3 7.06 0.11 -15.27
N GLY A 4 6.26 -0.96 -15.12
CA GLY A 4 6.37 -1.94 -14.02
C GLY A 4 5.67 -1.56 -12.72
N VAL A 5 5.15 -0.32 -12.56
CA VAL A 5 4.37 0.06 -11.38
C VAL A 5 2.90 -0.32 -11.58
N VAL A 6 2.43 -1.29 -10.80
CA VAL A 6 1.03 -1.77 -10.81
C VAL A 6 0.14 -0.94 -9.89
N GLY A 7 0.70 -0.36 -8.82
CA GLY A 7 0.01 0.52 -7.87
C GLY A 7 0.98 1.27 -6.97
N ARG A 8 0.47 2.22 -6.19
CA ARG A 8 1.24 2.99 -5.20
C ARG A 8 0.57 2.86 -3.84
N LEU A 9 1.34 2.51 -2.81
CA LEU A 9 0.94 2.69 -1.42
C LEU A 9 1.07 4.18 -1.07
N ARG A 10 0.05 4.74 -0.42
CA ARG A 10 -0.01 6.14 -0.01
C ARG A 10 0.17 6.33 1.48
N ALA A 11 -0.45 5.45 2.26
CA ALA A 11 -0.36 5.50 3.70
C ALA A 11 -0.48 4.08 4.26
N CYS A 12 0.46 3.71 5.13
CA CYS A 12 0.26 2.56 5.99
C CYS A 12 0.73 2.89 7.40
N GLU A 13 -0.23 3.20 8.28
CA GLU A 13 0.04 3.52 9.67
C GLU A 13 0.66 2.32 10.40
N PRO A 14 1.56 2.55 11.37
CA PRO A 14 2.17 1.48 12.15
C PRO A 14 1.12 0.55 12.77
N ALA A 15 1.32 -0.76 12.61
CA ALA A 15 0.42 -1.79 13.12
C ALA A 15 -1.05 -1.74 12.63
N ASN A 16 -1.38 -0.85 11.69
CA ASN A 16 -2.69 -0.85 11.03
C ASN A 16 -2.73 -1.97 9.98
N PRO A 17 -3.73 -2.88 10.03
CA PRO A 17 -3.83 -3.98 9.08
C PRO A 17 -4.22 -3.52 7.67
N TRP A 18 -4.59 -2.26 7.47
CA TRP A 18 -4.97 -1.69 6.19
C TRP A 18 -3.97 -0.62 5.75
N CYS A 19 -3.62 -0.64 4.46
CA CYS A 19 -2.86 0.42 3.81
C CYS A 19 -3.73 1.08 2.72
N GLU A 20 -3.69 2.41 2.63
CA GLU A 20 -4.26 3.13 1.50
C GLU A 20 -3.41 2.92 0.25
N ALA A 21 -4.06 2.51 -0.84
CA ALA A 21 -3.41 2.26 -2.12
C ALA A 21 -4.15 2.96 -3.26
N GLN A 22 -3.39 3.30 -4.30
CA GLN A 22 -3.89 3.80 -5.56
C GLN A 22 -3.50 2.85 -6.70
N ILE A 23 -4.50 2.38 -7.45
CA ILE A 23 -4.33 1.54 -8.65
C ILE A 23 -5.02 2.25 -9.81
N GLY A 24 -4.22 2.79 -10.74
CA GLY A 24 -4.74 3.70 -11.76
C GLY A 24 -5.41 4.92 -11.10
N GLU A 25 -6.68 5.14 -11.43
CA GLU A 25 -7.49 6.24 -10.87
C GLU A 25 -8.27 5.84 -9.61
N TYR A 26 -8.28 4.55 -9.25
CA TYR A 26 -9.02 4.06 -8.10
C TYR A 26 -8.21 4.18 -6.81
N ARG A 27 -8.89 4.58 -5.74
CA ARG A 27 -8.37 4.62 -4.38
C ARG A 27 -9.15 3.67 -3.49
N GLY A 28 -8.44 3.06 -2.54
CA GLY A 28 -9.05 2.18 -1.57
C GLY A 28 -8.02 1.64 -0.59
N PHE A 29 -8.39 0.58 0.09
CA PHE A 29 -7.57 -0.05 1.11
C PHE A 29 -7.24 -1.48 0.71
N ILE A 30 -5.98 -1.87 0.90
CA ILE A 30 -5.49 -3.24 0.76
C ILE A 30 -4.99 -3.72 2.12
N LYS A 31 -5.15 -5.02 2.42
CA LYS A 31 -4.60 -5.56 3.66
C LYS A 31 -3.09 -5.57 3.60
N ARG A 32 -2.44 -5.19 4.70
CA ARG A 32 -0.98 -5.23 4.86
C ARG A 32 -0.41 -6.62 4.55
N THR A 33 -1.13 -7.67 4.94
CA THR A 33 -0.74 -9.07 4.69
C THR A 33 -0.73 -9.47 3.22
N ASP A 34 -1.40 -8.69 2.36
CA ASP A 34 -1.50 -8.97 0.93
C ASP A 34 -0.43 -8.20 0.14
N ILE A 35 0.38 -7.37 0.82
CA ILE A 35 1.44 -6.57 0.23
C ILE A 35 2.78 -7.25 0.45
N TRP A 36 3.41 -7.69 -0.64
CA TRP A 36 4.78 -8.20 -0.60
C TRP A 36 5.79 -7.06 -0.37
N GLY A 37 6.69 -7.24 0.60
CA GLY A 37 7.78 -6.31 0.90
C GLY A 37 7.46 -5.18 1.88
N VAL A 38 6.29 -5.18 2.53
CA VAL A 38 5.95 -4.27 3.63
C VAL A 38 5.99 -5.04 4.96
N GLY A 39 6.80 -4.59 5.91
CA GLY A 39 6.88 -5.22 7.23
C GLY A 39 5.58 -5.05 8.04
N THR A 40 5.36 -5.85 9.09
CA THR A 40 4.11 -5.80 9.89
C THR A 40 3.90 -4.50 10.66
N SER A 41 4.96 -3.74 10.92
CA SER A 41 4.95 -2.54 11.75
C SER A 41 5.64 -1.33 11.09
N GLU A 42 5.97 -1.45 9.81
CA GLU A 42 6.62 -0.40 9.03
C GLU A 42 5.65 0.73 8.69
N GLU A 43 6.09 1.98 8.84
CA GLU A 43 5.38 3.14 8.31
C GLU A 43 5.73 3.33 6.84
N VAL A 44 4.72 3.47 5.98
CA VAL A 44 4.90 3.77 4.54
C VAL A 44 4.19 5.09 4.22
N LYS A 45 4.92 6.05 3.64
CA LYS A 45 4.46 7.37 3.18
C LYS A 45 4.88 7.64 1.74
#